data_AF-A0A417Z9W6-F1
#
_entry.id   AF-A0A417Z9W6-F1
#
_cell.length_a   1.000
_cell.length_b   1.000
_cell.length_c   1.000
_cell.angle_alpha   90.00
_cell.angle_beta   90.00
_cell.angle_gamma   90.00
#
_symmetry.space_group_name_H-M   'P 1'
#
loop_
_entity.id
_entity.type
_entity.pdbx_description
1 polymer ?
#
loop_
_entity_poly.entity_id
_entity_poly.type
_entity_poly.pdbx_seq_one_letter_code
_entity_poly.pdbx_strand_id
1 'polypeptide(L)'
;MDELHFPLGGARFRPALEDVLQMLVEEFGVDAVDGWRKHLAQGRERWRRIQTRAVVRDAPDEAVATLRALGYLVTEPEGEVLDANIKRLQSI
;
A
#
# COMPACT_ATOMS: atom_id res chain seq x y z
N MET A 1 17.59 9.40 16.39
CA MET A 1 16.13 9.24 16.50
C MET A 1 15.84 7.96 15.77
N ASP A 2 15.57 6.88 16.51
CA ASP A 2 15.44 5.57 15.88
C ASP A 2 14.14 5.54 15.08
N GLU A 3 14.27 5.43 13.76
CA GLU A 3 13.13 5.29 12.86
C GLU A 3 12.51 3.92 13.14
N LEU A 4 11.27 3.91 13.63
CA LEU A 4 10.54 2.66 13.86
C LEU A 4 10.36 1.94 12.52
N HIS A 5 11.21 0.94 12.26
CA HIS A 5 11.20 0.17 11.04
C HIS A 5 10.28 -1.05 11.18
N PHE A 6 9.30 -1.14 10.29
CA PHE A 6 8.47 -2.32 10.14
C PHE A 6 8.98 -3.14 8.96
N PRO A 7 9.53 -4.36 9.15
CA PRO A 7 10.13 -5.17 8.10
C PRO A 7 9.07 -5.86 7.24
N LEU A 8 8.21 -5.09 6.59
CA LEU A 8 7.01 -5.56 5.88
C LEU A 8 7.15 -5.56 4.36
N GLY A 9 8.39 -5.65 3.84
CA GLY A 9 8.64 -5.71 2.38
C GLY A 9 8.96 -4.36 1.74
N GLY A 10 9.53 -3.42 2.49
CA GLY A 10 10.06 -2.17 1.99
C GLY A 10 9.13 -0.97 2.17
N ALA A 11 9.60 0.21 1.74
CA ALA A 11 9.01 1.51 2.12
C ALA A 11 7.53 1.71 1.73
N ARG A 12 7.00 0.91 0.79
CA ARG A 12 5.61 1.00 0.30
C ARG A 12 4.61 0.14 1.05
N PHE A 13 5.06 -0.93 1.72
CA PHE A 13 4.20 -1.89 2.41
C PHE A 13 4.15 -1.63 3.92
N ARG A 14 4.02 -0.36 4.31
CA ARG A 14 3.88 0.02 5.72
C ARG A 14 2.55 -0.47 6.30
N PRO A 15 2.49 -0.78 7.61
CA PRO A 15 1.21 -0.94 8.29
C PRO A 15 0.40 0.34 8.13
N ALA A 16 -0.92 0.21 8.02
CA ALA A 16 -1.77 1.38 8.11
C ALA A 16 -1.71 1.92 9.55
N LEU A 17 -1.89 3.25 9.73
CA LEU A 17 -2.05 3.80 11.09
C LEU A 17 -3.19 3.08 11.83
N GLU A 18 -4.23 2.71 11.08
CA GLU A 18 -5.37 1.96 11.57
C GLU A 18 -5.00 0.58 12.14
N ASP A 19 -3.93 -0.07 11.66
CA ASP A 19 -3.48 -1.34 12.23
C ASP A 19 -2.86 -1.14 13.62
N VAL A 20 -2.08 -0.06 13.78
CA VAL A 20 -1.52 0.34 15.08
C VAL A 20 -2.64 0.73 16.04
N LEU A 21 -3.62 1.52 15.59
CA LEU A 21 -4.77 1.90 16.42
C LEU A 21 -5.61 0.70 16.85
N GLN A 22 -5.82 -0.28 15.97
CA GLN A 22 -6.53 -1.50 16.32
C GLN A 22 -5.76 -2.32 17.36
N MET A 23 -4.45 -2.51 17.17
CA MET A 23 -3.59 -3.20 18.14
C MET A 23 -3.65 -2.53 19.51
N LEU A 24 -3.59 -1.19 19.59
CA LEU A 24 -3.70 -0.46 20.86
C LEU A 24 -5.03 -0.72 21.59
N VAL A 25 -6.15 -0.77 20.86
CA VAL A 25 -7.46 -1.03 21.45
C VAL A 25 -7.61 -2.49 21.87
N GLU A 26 -7.23 -3.44 21.00
CA GLU A 26 -7.52 -4.87 21.19
C GLU A 26 -6.48 -5.59 22.04
N GLU A 27 -5.20 -5.20 21.98
CA GLU A 27 -4.11 -5.87 22.69
C GLU A 27 -3.65 -5.11 23.94
N PHE A 28 -3.79 -3.78 23.93
CA PHE A 28 -3.34 -2.92 25.04
C PHE A 28 -4.51 -2.32 25.84
N GLY A 29 -5.76 -2.62 25.47
CA GLY A 29 -6.96 -2.22 26.22
C GLY A 29 -7.23 -0.72 26.21
N VAL A 30 -6.77 0.00 25.18
CA VAL A 30 -7.08 1.43 25.02
C VAL A 30 -8.57 1.63 24.75
N ASP A 31 -9.20 2.56 25.47
CA ASP A 31 -10.61 2.90 25.28
C ASP A 31 -10.89 3.43 23.87
N ALA A 32 -12.02 3.02 23.29
CA ALA A 32 -12.44 3.45 21.97
C ALA A 32 -13.93 3.78 21.94
N VAL A 33 -14.28 4.79 21.14
CA VAL A 33 -15.67 5.21 20.93
C VAL A 33 -16.44 4.22 20.03
N ASP A 34 -17.76 4.22 20.15
CA ASP A 34 -18.62 3.38 19.31
C ASP A 34 -18.34 3.58 17.81
N GLY A 35 -18.29 2.45 17.08
CA GLY A 35 -18.05 2.48 15.64
C GLY A 35 -16.60 2.71 15.21
N TRP A 36 -15.62 2.71 16.14
CA TRP A 36 -14.19 2.85 15.81
C TRP A 36 -13.74 1.84 14.74
N ARG A 37 -14.19 0.57 14.83
CA ARG A 37 -13.85 -0.49 13.86
C ARG A 37 -14.24 -0.13 12.43
N LYS A 38 -15.40 0.52 12.24
CA LYS A 38 -15.86 0.97 10.92
C LYS A 38 -14.94 2.07 10.38
N HIS A 39 -14.53 3.01 11.22
CA HIS A 39 -13.61 4.08 10.82
C HIS A 39 -12.24 3.53 10.44
N LEU A 40 -11.71 2.57 11.21
CA LEU A 40 -10.46 1.90 10.87
C LEU A 40 -10.55 1.10 9.57
N ALA A 41 -11.67 0.39 9.34
CA ALA A 41 -11.88 -0.34 8.09
C ALA A 41 -11.87 0.61 6.87
N GLN A 42 -12.54 1.75 6.97
CA GLN A 42 -12.55 2.78 5.92
C GLN A 42 -11.16 3.41 5.72
N GLY A 43 -10.44 3.67 6.81
CA GLY A 43 -9.07 4.17 6.78
C GLY A 43 -8.12 3.23 6.05
N ARG A 44 -8.14 1.94 6.43
CA ARG A 44 -7.38 0.89 5.75
C ARG A 44 -7.71 0.79 4.27
N GLU A 45 -8.98 0.89 3.90
CA GLU A 45 -9.37 0.87 2.49
C GLU A 45 -8.74 2.04 1.73
N ARG A 46 -8.82 3.26 2.26
CA ARG A 46 -8.19 4.44 1.67
C ARG A 46 -6.67 4.27 1.57
N TRP A 47 -6.03 3.78 2.62
CA TRP A 47 -4.59 3.55 2.67
C TRP A 47 -4.14 2.52 1.63
N ARG A 48 -4.81 1.37 1.56
CA ARG A 48 -4.51 0.35 0.55
C ARG A 48 -4.62 0.88 -0.87
N ARG A 49 -5.65 1.67 -1.18
CA ARG A 49 -5.78 2.32 -2.50
C ARG A 49 -4.61 3.26 -2.81
N ILE A 50 -4.08 3.98 -1.82
CA ILE A 50 -2.91 4.85 -1.97
C ILE A 50 -1.66 4.01 -2.24
N GLN A 51 -1.43 2.97 -1.43
CA GLN A 51 -0.29 2.05 -1.59
C GLN A 51 -0.31 1.35 -2.94
N THR A 52 -1.47 0.84 -3.39
CA THR A 52 -1.59 0.22 -4.72
C THR A 52 -1.14 1.18 -5.82
N ARG A 53 -1.60 2.43 -5.82
CA ARG A 53 -1.15 3.44 -6.81
C ARG A 53 0.34 3.73 -6.71
N ALA A 54 0.91 3.70 -5.51
CA ALA A 54 2.34 3.91 -5.33
C ALA A 54 3.16 2.75 -5.91
N VAL A 55 2.77 1.50 -5.64
CA VAL A 55 3.44 0.30 -6.17
C VAL A 55 3.32 0.22 -7.68
N VAL A 56 2.15 0.52 -8.25
CA VAL A 56 1.97 0.60 -9.72
C VAL A 56 2.91 1.61 -10.37
N ARG A 57 3.21 2.74 -9.72
CA ARG A 57 4.18 3.72 -10.25
C ARG A 57 5.63 3.26 -10.10
N ASP A 58 5.93 2.38 -9.16
CA ASP A 58 7.28 1.86 -8.97
C ASP A 58 7.56 0.70 -9.95
N ALA A 59 6.54 -0.03 -10.41
CA ALA A 59 6.63 -1.12 -11.40
C ALA A 59 5.43 -1.13 -12.37
N PRO A 60 5.34 -0.17 -13.29
CA PRO A 60 4.19 -0.02 -14.18
C PRO A 60 4.07 -1.18 -15.19
N ASP A 61 5.19 -1.73 -15.63
CA ASP A 61 5.28 -2.92 -16.50
C ASP A 61 4.60 -4.15 -15.87
N GLU A 62 4.92 -4.45 -14.61
CA GLU A 62 4.29 -5.54 -13.85
C GLU A 62 2.77 -5.31 -13.67
N ALA A 63 2.37 -4.05 -13.45
CA ALA A 63 0.96 -3.68 -13.35
C ALA A 63 0.23 -3.89 -14.69
N VAL A 64 0.83 -3.49 -15.81
CA VAL A 64 0.27 -3.70 -17.15
C VAL A 64 0.16 -5.19 -17.47
N ALA A 65 1.20 -5.98 -17.20
CA ALA A 65 1.19 -7.43 -17.42
C ALA A 65 0.06 -8.09 -16.63
N THR A 66 -0.11 -7.72 -15.36
CA THR A 66 -1.20 -8.21 -14.49
C THR A 66 -2.58 -7.85 -15.04
N LEU A 67 -2.79 -6.59 -15.45
CA LEU A 67 -4.07 -6.15 -16.01
C LEU A 67 -4.42 -6.89 -17.32
N ARG A 68 -3.44 -7.11 -18.20
CA ARG A 68 -3.61 -7.91 -19.43
C ARG A 68 -4.01 -9.35 -19.11
N ALA A 69 -3.37 -9.98 -18.11
CA ALA A 69 -3.70 -11.33 -17.67
C ALA A 69 -5.13 -11.44 -17.11
N LEU A 70 -5.66 -10.38 -16.52
CA LEU A 70 -7.05 -10.28 -16.06
C LEU A 70 -8.05 -9.99 -17.20
N GLY A 71 -7.59 -9.88 -18.45
CA GLY A 71 -8.44 -9.64 -19.61
C GLY A 71 -8.72 -8.15 -19.90
N TYR A 72 -8.02 -7.23 -19.25
CA TYR A 72 -8.12 -5.80 -19.57
C TYR A 72 -7.35 -5.48 -20.84
N LEU A 73 -7.95 -4.68 -21.71
CA LEU A 73 -7.24 -4.01 -22.78
C LEU A 73 -6.50 -2.80 -22.19
N VAL A 74 -5.17 -2.80 -22.31
CA VAL A 74 -4.31 -1.70 -21.85
C VAL A 74 -3.63 -1.08 -23.07
N THR A 75 -3.90 0.19 -23.31
CA THR A 75 -3.24 1.00 -24.34
C THR A 75 -1.99 1.64 -23.76
N GLU A 76 -0.85 1.42 -24.41
CA GLU A 76 0.41 2.06 -24.01
C GLU A 76 0.33 3.58 -24.29
N PRO A 77 0.93 4.43 -23.43
CA PRO A 77 1.00 5.86 -23.69
C PRO A 77 1.84 6.13 -24.95
N GLU A 78 1.50 7.18 -25.70
CA GLU A 78 2.35 7.67 -26.80
C GLU A 78 3.61 8.31 -26.21
N GLY A 79 4.77 7.64 -26.33
CA GLY A 79 6.05 8.16 -25.84
C GLY A 79 6.94 7.13 -25.16
N GLU A 80 7.91 7.63 -24.38
CA GLU A 80 8.91 6.82 -23.67
C GLU A 80 8.25 5.84 -22.68
N VAL A 81 8.72 4.59 -22.70
CA VAL A 81 8.27 3.54 -21.79
C VAL A 81 8.59 3.99 -20.36
N LEU A 82 7.60 3.94 -19.47
CA LEU A 82 7.84 4.18 -18.06
C LEU A 82 8.68 3.01 -17.51
N ASP A 83 9.98 3.19 -17.45
CA ASP A 83 10.89 2.20 -16.87
C ASP A 83 10.54 1.92 -15.41
N ALA A 84 10.52 0.64 -15.06
CA ALA A 84 10.36 0.21 -13.68
C ALA A 84 11.43 0.86 -12.79
N ASN A 85 11.01 1.43 -11.66
CA ASN A 85 11.93 1.94 -10.66
C ASN A 85 12.39 0.78 -9.76
N ILE A 86 13.10 -0.18 -10.36
CA ILE A 86 13.53 -1.44 -9.73
C ILE A 86 14.30 -1.18 -8.43
N LYS A 87 15.07 -0.08 -8.35
CA LYS A 87 15.79 0.33 -7.14
C LYS A 87 14.85 0.54 -5.93
N ARG A 88 13.62 1.02 -6.14
CA ARG A 88 12.63 1.19 -5.07
C ARG A 88 12.01 -0.14 -4.61
N LEU A 89 11.95 -1.14 -5.49
CA LEU A 89 11.48 -2.49 -5.13
C LEU A 89 12.52 -3.24 -4.28
N GLN A 90 13.80 -2.92 -4.45
CA GLN A 90 14.92 -3.54 -3.74
C GLN A 90 15.30 -2.81 -2.44
N SER A 91 14.63 -1.69 -2.11
CA SER A 91 14.90 -0.91 -0.89
C SER A 91 14.32 -1.62 0.34
N ILE A 92 15.14 -2.49 0.93
CA ILE A 92 14.94 -3.11 2.25
C ILE A 92 15.47 -2.18 3.33
#